data_AF-A0A7S4BJI6-F1
#
_entry.id   AF-A0A7S4BJI6-F1
#
_cell.length_a   1.000
_cell.length_b   1.000
_cell.length_c   1.000
_cell.angle_alpha   90.00
_cell.angle_beta   90.00
_cell.angle_gamma   90.00
#
_symmetry.space_group_name_H-M   'P 1'
#
loop_
_entity.id
_entity.type
_entity.pdbx_description
1 polymer ?
#
loop_
_entity_poly.entity_id
_entity_poly.type
_entity_poly.pdbx_seq_one_letter_code
_entity_poly.pdbx_strand_id
1 'polypeptide(L)'
;AVPEAAASACAPAHSSERRGSVLVAGEFGCVVGSSYTSFSGFHTADNSGSIQMVLTAKLLEQAGFAWWDMGQDHAYKHAMGADLLPREQFIQRFRVAREQPNALKQVLESARDGRFSSADLMPRTQPTPQAKGKSAALAKGAEQANDAAAAADV
;
A
#
# COMPACT_ATOMS: atom_id res chain seq x y z
N ALA A 1 21.00 34.88 -2.74
CA ALA A 1 20.20 34.30 -1.66
C ALA A 1 19.55 33.02 -2.18
N VAL A 2 19.62 31.92 -1.44
CA VAL A 2 18.79 30.73 -1.71
C VAL A 2 17.40 31.05 -1.16
N PRO A 3 16.30 30.86 -1.90
CA PRO A 3 14.97 31.09 -1.34
C PRO A 3 14.73 30.13 -0.17
N GLU A 4 14.13 30.64 0.88
CA GLU A 4 13.71 29.86 2.04
C GLU A 4 12.65 28.87 1.58
N ALA A 5 13.03 27.59 1.45
CA ALA A 5 12.12 26.55 1.01
C ALA A 5 11.01 26.40 2.07
N ALA A 6 9.79 26.76 1.70
CA ALA A 6 8.63 26.68 2.58
C ALA A 6 8.53 25.25 3.13
N ALA A 7 8.78 25.09 4.43
CA ALA A 7 8.93 23.77 5.02
C ALA A 7 7.61 22.99 4.90
N SER A 8 7.58 22.03 3.97
CA SER A 8 6.45 21.13 3.77
C SER A 8 6.09 20.45 5.09
N ALA A 9 4.94 20.84 5.65
CA ALA A 9 4.54 20.45 6.98
C ALA A 9 4.12 18.98 7.00
N CYS A 10 4.65 18.22 7.95
CA CYS A 10 4.25 16.84 8.19
C CYS A 10 2.86 16.82 8.84
N ALA A 11 1.87 16.23 8.18
CA ALA A 11 0.52 16.09 8.68
C ALA A 11 0.24 14.63 9.09
N PRO A 12 -0.30 14.36 10.30
CA PRO A 12 -0.75 13.01 10.66
C PRO A 12 -1.96 12.61 9.83
N ALA A 13 -2.00 11.36 9.37
CA ALA A 13 -3.09 10.84 8.54
C ALA A 13 -3.45 9.41 8.96
N HIS A 14 -4.73 9.06 8.83
CA HIS A 14 -5.26 7.75 9.17
C HIS A 14 -6.38 7.36 8.18
N SER A 15 -6.55 6.06 7.95
CA SER A 15 -7.62 5.50 7.15
C SER A 15 -8.23 4.29 7.86
N SER A 16 -9.50 3.98 7.58
CA SER A 16 -10.22 2.88 8.24
C SER A 16 -11.30 2.26 7.36
N GLU A 17 -11.38 0.94 7.36
CA GLU A 17 -12.33 0.14 6.60
C GLU A 17 -13.42 -0.41 7.52
N ARG A 18 -14.67 -0.31 7.07
CA ARG A 18 -15.83 -0.80 7.81
C ARG A 18 -16.65 -1.77 6.97
N ARG A 19 -16.99 -2.92 7.55
CA ARG A 19 -17.98 -3.86 7.00
C ARG A 19 -19.33 -3.58 7.66
N GLY A 20 -20.17 -2.80 7.00
CA GLY A 20 -21.38 -2.25 7.60
C GLY A 20 -21.04 -1.29 8.75
N SER A 21 -21.54 -1.56 9.96
CA SER A 21 -21.23 -0.77 11.15
C SER A 21 -19.87 -1.11 11.79
N VAL A 22 -19.32 -2.31 11.54
CA VAL A 22 -18.13 -2.84 12.22
C VAL A 22 -16.84 -2.33 11.57
N LEU A 23 -15.93 -1.81 12.39
CA LEU A 23 -14.56 -1.47 11.99
C LEU A 23 -13.74 -2.76 11.87
N VAL A 24 -13.22 -3.05 10.67
CA VAL A 24 -12.55 -4.33 10.36
C VAL A 24 -11.08 -4.19 9.97
N ALA A 25 -10.64 -3.01 9.55
CA ALA A 25 -9.23 -2.69 9.35
C ALA A 25 -8.98 -1.18 9.46
N GLY A 26 -7.72 -0.79 9.55
CA GLY A 26 -7.29 0.61 9.47
C GLY A 26 -5.79 0.76 9.66
N GLU A 27 -5.26 1.93 9.29
CA GLU A 27 -3.86 2.28 9.43
C GLU A 27 -3.66 3.74 9.80
N PHE A 28 -2.46 4.06 10.28
CA PHE A 28 -2.02 5.42 10.51
C PHE A 28 -0.60 5.64 9.99
N GLY A 29 -0.32 6.89 9.64
CA GLY A 29 0.91 7.32 9.00
C GLY A 29 1.02 8.84 8.96
N CYS A 30 1.88 9.36 8.09
CA CYS A 30 2.00 10.79 7.86
C CYS A 30 2.05 11.15 6.37
N VAL A 31 1.67 12.39 6.07
CA VAL A 31 1.75 13.03 4.76
C VAL A 31 2.82 14.10 4.80
N VAL A 32 3.73 14.09 3.82
CA VAL A 32 4.73 15.14 3.59
C VAL A 32 4.78 15.42 2.08
N GLY A 33 4.25 16.57 1.65
CA GLY A 33 4.03 16.84 0.21
C GLY A 33 3.20 15.74 -0.45
N SER A 34 3.66 15.22 -1.59
CA SER A 34 3.05 14.10 -2.32
C SER A 34 3.52 12.71 -1.85
N SER A 35 4.09 12.62 -0.64
CA SER A 35 4.56 11.37 -0.01
C SER A 35 3.65 10.98 1.17
N TYR A 36 3.16 9.74 1.18
CA TYR A 36 2.52 9.12 2.34
C TYR A 36 3.41 8.02 2.90
N THR A 37 3.67 8.02 4.20
CA THR A 37 4.42 6.96 4.90
C THR A 37 3.49 6.28 5.91
N SER A 38 3.23 4.98 5.73
CA SER A 38 2.51 4.18 6.73
C SER A 38 3.41 3.80 7.89
N PHE A 39 2.89 3.88 9.12
CA PHE A 39 3.62 3.45 10.32
C PHE A 39 3.14 2.08 10.81
N SER A 40 1.84 1.89 10.93
CA SER A 40 1.24 0.61 11.35
C SER A 40 -0.24 0.56 11.00
N GLY A 41 -0.78 -0.66 10.91
CA GLY A 41 -2.19 -0.93 10.69
C GLY A 41 -2.63 -2.22 11.35
N PHE A 42 -3.93 -2.45 11.36
CA PHE A 42 -4.55 -3.63 11.96
C PHE A 42 -5.67 -4.15 11.06
N HIS A 43 -6.06 -5.41 11.25
CA HIS A 43 -7.28 -5.98 10.68
C HIS A 43 -7.86 -7.06 11.60
N THR A 44 -9.17 -7.27 11.53
CA THR A 44 -9.92 -8.23 12.38
C THR A 44 -10.83 -9.17 11.57
N ALA A 45 -10.87 -9.01 10.24
CA ALA A 45 -11.60 -9.90 9.33
C ALA A 45 -10.70 -10.34 8.16
N ASP A 46 -11.02 -11.49 7.57
CA ASP A 46 -10.30 -12.03 6.40
C ASP A 46 -10.28 -11.01 5.25
N ASN A 47 -9.09 -10.83 4.67
CA ASN A 47 -8.77 -9.93 3.57
C ASN A 47 -8.99 -8.42 3.82
N SER A 48 -9.57 -8.00 4.95
CA SER A 48 -9.80 -6.57 5.23
C SER A 48 -8.50 -5.75 5.35
N GLY A 49 -7.39 -6.35 5.78
CA GLY A 49 -6.08 -5.71 5.71
C GLY A 49 -5.67 -5.40 4.25
N SER A 50 -5.79 -6.37 3.35
CA SER A 50 -5.47 -6.19 1.92
C SER A 50 -6.43 -5.22 1.22
N ILE A 51 -7.72 -5.28 1.53
CA ILE A 51 -8.72 -4.35 0.96
C ILE A 51 -8.43 -2.92 1.44
N GLN A 52 -8.20 -2.71 2.75
CA GLN A 52 -7.78 -1.42 3.31
C GLN A 52 -6.56 -0.86 2.56
N MET A 53 -5.54 -1.68 2.32
CA MET A 53 -4.33 -1.24 1.63
C MET A 53 -4.58 -0.84 0.16
N VAL A 54 -5.40 -1.60 -0.57
CA VAL A 54 -5.78 -1.25 -1.95
C VAL A 54 -6.64 0.02 -1.99
N LEU A 55 -7.55 0.21 -1.03
CA LEU A 55 -8.37 1.42 -0.91
C LEU A 55 -7.51 2.65 -0.52
N THR A 56 -6.55 2.50 0.40
CA THR A 56 -5.55 3.54 0.70
C THR A 56 -4.77 3.91 -0.56
N ALA A 57 -4.23 2.94 -1.30
CA ALA A 57 -3.48 3.20 -2.54
C ALA A 57 -4.33 3.97 -3.58
N LYS A 58 -5.61 3.61 -3.74
CA LYS A 58 -6.53 4.29 -4.66
C LYS A 58 -6.90 5.70 -4.21
N LEU A 59 -7.06 5.93 -2.91
CA LEU A 59 -7.26 7.27 -2.35
C LEU A 59 -6.03 8.16 -2.57
N LEU A 60 -4.82 7.64 -2.37
CA LEU A 60 -3.56 8.35 -2.58
C LEU A 60 -3.34 8.67 -4.07
N GLU A 61 -3.65 7.73 -4.97
CA GLU A 61 -3.61 7.93 -6.43
C GLU A 61 -4.57 9.05 -6.86
N GLN A 62 -5.83 9.04 -6.41
CA GLN A 62 -6.80 10.10 -6.67
C GLN A 62 -6.37 11.46 -6.07
N ALA A 63 -5.69 11.45 -4.93
CA ALA A 63 -5.14 12.64 -4.29
C ALA A 63 -3.80 13.13 -4.89
N GLY A 64 -3.29 12.49 -5.95
CA GLY A 64 -2.07 12.92 -6.65
C GLY A 64 -0.77 12.70 -5.88
N PHE A 65 -0.71 11.67 -5.01
CA PHE A 65 0.55 11.27 -4.38
C PHE A 65 1.51 10.68 -5.40
N ALA A 66 2.79 11.02 -5.29
CA ALA A 66 3.84 10.49 -6.15
C ALA A 66 4.17 9.02 -5.82
N TRP A 67 4.00 8.64 -4.55
CA TRP A 67 4.31 7.30 -4.05
C TRP A 67 3.78 7.04 -2.63
N TRP A 68 3.83 5.77 -2.22
CA TRP A 68 3.51 5.29 -0.88
C TRP A 68 4.74 4.59 -0.29
N ASP A 69 5.30 5.15 0.78
CA ASP A 69 6.33 4.53 1.60
C ASP A 69 5.68 3.57 2.61
N MET A 70 6.02 2.30 2.47
CA MET A 70 5.46 1.22 3.29
C MET A 70 6.38 0.83 4.46
N GLY A 71 7.54 1.47 4.64
CA GLY A 71 8.52 1.11 5.66
C GLY A 71 9.28 -0.19 5.38
N GLN A 72 9.43 -1.05 6.39
CA GLN A 72 10.32 -2.22 6.33
C GLN A 72 9.94 -3.27 5.26
N ASP A 73 10.94 -3.95 4.73
CA ASP A 73 10.77 -5.00 3.71
C ASP A 73 10.06 -6.25 4.29
N HIS A 74 8.98 -6.66 3.62
CA HIS A 74 8.21 -7.87 3.95
C HIS A 74 7.58 -8.46 2.69
N ALA A 75 7.62 -9.79 2.55
CA ALA A 75 7.15 -10.51 1.36
C ALA A 75 5.71 -10.19 0.91
N TYR A 76 4.80 -9.90 1.85
CA TYR A 76 3.41 -9.56 1.52
C TYR A 76 3.29 -8.22 0.75
N LYS A 77 4.24 -7.29 0.92
CA LYS A 77 4.26 -5.99 0.21
C LYS A 77 4.63 -6.17 -1.26
N HIS A 78 5.64 -7.00 -1.54
CA HIS A 78 5.99 -7.42 -2.91
C HIS A 78 4.83 -8.10 -3.63
N ALA A 79 4.08 -8.95 -2.91
CA ALA A 79 2.88 -9.59 -3.46
C ALA A 79 1.74 -8.60 -3.81
N MET A 80 1.79 -7.37 -3.29
CA MET A 80 0.88 -6.27 -3.64
C MET A 80 1.50 -5.28 -4.66
N GLY A 81 2.70 -5.57 -5.18
CA GLY A 81 3.38 -4.73 -6.19
C GLY A 81 4.27 -3.62 -5.62
N ALA A 82 4.69 -3.71 -4.36
CA ALA A 82 5.68 -2.79 -3.80
C ALA A 82 7.11 -3.19 -4.20
N ASP A 83 7.91 -2.22 -4.67
CA ASP A 83 9.33 -2.40 -4.99
C ASP A 83 10.23 -2.05 -3.80
N LEU A 84 11.33 -2.81 -3.62
CA LEU A 84 12.39 -2.44 -2.68
C LEU A 84 13.27 -1.33 -3.27
N LEU A 85 13.37 -0.19 -2.58
CA LEU A 85 14.15 0.97 -3.04
C LEU A 85 15.39 1.24 -2.18
N PRO A 86 16.61 1.36 -2.77
CA PRO A 86 17.80 1.75 -2.04
C PRO A 86 17.68 3.12 -1.36
N ARG A 87 18.28 3.27 -0.18
CA ARG A 87 18.17 4.46 0.68
C ARG A 87 18.53 5.76 -0.02
N GLU A 88 19.56 5.76 -0.85
CA GLU A 88 20.03 6.93 -1.58
C GLU A 88 18.97 7.40 -2.59
N GLN A 89 18.36 6.46 -3.30
CA GLN A 89 17.27 6.73 -4.24
C GLN A 89 16.00 7.17 -3.50
N PHE A 90 15.70 6.55 -2.35
CA PHE A 90 14.60 6.97 -1.49
C PHE A 90 14.75 8.43 -1.05
N ILE A 91 15.92 8.82 -0.51
CA ILE A 91 16.16 10.20 -0.06
C ILE A 91 16.05 11.20 -1.23
N GLN A 92 16.52 10.84 -2.42
CA GLN A 92 16.39 11.67 -3.63
C GLN A 92 14.92 11.87 -4.03
N ARG A 93 14.15 10.78 -4.15
CA ARG A 93 12.72 10.84 -4.51
C ARG A 93 11.89 11.54 -3.42
N PHE A 94 12.13 11.25 -2.15
CA PHE A 94 11.46 11.89 -1.02
C PHE A 94 11.67 13.41 -1.01
N ARG A 95 12.89 13.89 -1.29
CA ARG A 95 13.21 15.32 -1.40
C ARG A 95 12.44 16.04 -2.50
N VAL A 96 12.08 15.35 -3.58
CA VAL A 96 11.21 15.90 -4.64
C VAL A 96 9.75 15.84 -4.20
N ALA A 97 9.27 14.69 -3.71
CA ALA A 97 7.89 14.49 -3.30
C ALA A 97 7.45 15.44 -2.19
N ARG A 98 8.31 15.74 -1.20
CA ARG A 98 7.97 16.68 -0.11
C ARG A 98 7.64 18.09 -0.60
N GLU A 99 8.24 18.56 -1.69
CA GLU A 99 7.99 19.90 -2.26
C GLU A 99 6.81 19.92 -3.24
N GLN A 100 6.25 18.75 -3.60
CA GLN A 100 5.07 18.65 -4.43
C GLN A 100 3.79 18.71 -3.58
N PRO A 101 2.76 19.50 -3.98
CA PRO A 101 1.47 19.48 -3.32
C PRO A 101 0.71 18.18 -3.62
N ASN A 102 -0.24 17.82 -2.74
CA ASN A 102 -1.26 16.80 -2.98
C ASN A 102 -2.66 17.43 -2.88
N ALA A 103 -3.67 16.70 -3.35
CA ALA A 103 -5.08 17.11 -3.31
C ALA A 103 -5.90 16.36 -2.24
N LEU A 104 -5.26 15.77 -1.22
CA LEU A 104 -5.92 14.88 -0.26
C LEU A 104 -7.09 15.53 0.45
N LYS A 105 -6.93 16.80 0.87
CA LYS A 105 -7.99 17.54 1.55
C LYS A 105 -9.22 17.69 0.65
N GLN A 106 -9.01 18.08 -0.60
CA GLN A 106 -10.08 18.28 -1.58
C GLN A 106 -10.79 16.96 -1.92
N VAL A 107 -10.03 15.86 -2.03
CA VAL A 107 -10.58 14.51 -2.22
C VAL A 107 -11.42 14.11 -1.00
N LEU A 108 -10.91 14.22 0.23
CA LEU A 108 -11.67 13.92 1.45
C LEU A 108 -12.93 14.80 1.60
N GLU A 109 -12.87 16.08 1.21
CA GLU A 109 -14.01 17.01 1.23
C GLU A 109 -15.10 16.65 0.18
N SER A 110 -14.75 15.90 -0.87
CA SER A 110 -15.73 15.34 -1.83
C SER A 110 -16.43 14.07 -1.34
N ALA A 111 -15.95 13.46 -0.25
CA ALA A 111 -16.45 12.20 0.27
C ALA A 111 -17.78 12.37 1.00
N ARG A 112 -18.76 11.51 0.70
CA ARG A 112 -20.07 11.56 1.36
C ARG A 112 -19.93 11.28 2.86
N ASP A 113 -20.38 12.22 3.69
CA ASP A 113 -20.27 12.14 5.15
C ASP A 113 -18.82 11.89 5.64
N GLY A 114 -17.82 12.35 4.88
CA GLY A 114 -16.39 12.11 5.12
C GLY A 114 -15.94 10.67 4.87
N ARG A 115 -16.68 9.89 4.06
CA ARG A 115 -16.41 8.47 3.80
C ARG A 115 -16.50 8.13 2.32
N PHE A 116 -15.65 7.22 1.90
CA PHE A 116 -15.74 6.54 0.61
C PHE A 116 -16.26 5.12 0.82
N SER A 117 -17.12 4.67 -0.09
CA SER A 117 -17.33 3.25 -0.32
C SER A 117 -16.22 2.71 -1.25
N SER A 118 -16.01 1.40 -1.26
CA SER A 118 -15.07 0.78 -2.20
C SER A 118 -15.42 1.06 -3.66
N ALA A 119 -16.69 1.34 -3.99
CA ALA A 119 -17.11 1.66 -5.36
C ALA A 119 -16.71 3.07 -5.81
N ASP A 120 -16.50 4.00 -4.88
CA ASP A 120 -16.09 5.38 -5.19
C ASP A 120 -14.59 5.45 -5.52
N LEU A 121 -13.77 4.64 -4.83
CA LEU A 121 -12.33 4.53 -5.06
C LEU A 121 -11.96 3.50 -6.14
N MET A 122 -12.79 2.47 -6.31
CA MET A 122 -12.62 1.41 -7.31
C MET A 122 -13.92 1.21 -8.11
N PRO A 123 -14.23 2.12 -9.06
CA PRO A 123 -15.35 1.90 -9.97
C PRO A 123 -15.15 0.57 -10.71
N ARG A 124 -16.21 -0.25 -10.77
CA ARG A 124 -16.14 -1.55 -11.45
C ARG A 124 -15.95 -1.35 -12.94
N THR A 125 -14.72 -1.46 -13.41
CA THR A 125 -14.45 -1.71 -14.83
C THR A 125 -15.14 -3.02 -15.22
N GLN A 126 -15.84 -3.03 -16.36
CA GLN A 126 -16.30 -4.29 -16.91
C GLN A 126 -15.08 -5.20 -17.13
N PRO A 127 -15.17 -6.52 -16.86
CA PRO A 127 -14.04 -7.40 -17.02
C PRO A 127 -13.59 -7.39 -18.49
N THR A 128 -12.41 -6.83 -18.75
CA THR A 128 -11.71 -7.00 -20.02
C THR A 128 -11.69 -8.49 -20.35
N PRO A 129 -12.09 -8.92 -21.56
CA PRO A 129 -12.11 -10.34 -21.90
C PRO A 129 -10.74 -10.96 -21.65
N GLN A 130 -10.63 -11.80 -20.62
CA GLN A 130 -9.38 -12.47 -20.31
C GLN A 130 -9.01 -13.35 -21.50
N ALA A 131 -7.90 -13.01 -22.16
CA ALA A 131 -7.30 -13.87 -23.17
C ALA A 131 -7.04 -15.23 -22.51
N LYS A 132 -7.60 -16.30 -23.08
CA LYS A 132 -7.49 -17.67 -22.55
C LYS A 132 -6.05 -18.18 -22.68
N GLY A 133 -5.19 -17.76 -21.75
CA GLY A 133 -3.86 -18.31 -21.57
C GLY A 133 -3.97 -19.78 -21.17
N LYS A 134 -3.51 -20.68 -22.04
CA LYS A 134 -3.41 -22.10 -21.73
C LYS A 134 -2.36 -22.28 -20.62
N SER A 135 -2.79 -22.65 -19.42
CA SER A 135 -1.91 -23.32 -18.45
C SER A 135 -2.48 -24.69 -18.14
N ALA A 136 -1.89 -25.70 -18.77
CA ALA A 136 -2.13 -27.10 -18.49
C ALA A 136 -0.77 -27.79 -18.36
N ALA A 137 -0.65 -28.66 -17.36
CA ALA A 137 0.50 -29.51 -17.06
C ALA A 137 1.81 -28.81 -16.61
N LEU A 138 1.97 -28.68 -15.29
CA LEU A 138 3.11 -29.34 -14.64
C LEU A 138 2.74 -29.77 -13.21
N ALA A 139 2.38 -31.05 -13.06
CA ALA A 139 2.20 -31.68 -11.76
C ALA A 139 2.77 -33.11 -11.83
N LYS A 140 3.94 -33.33 -11.21
CA LYS A 140 4.43 -34.62 -10.67
C LYS A 140 5.85 -34.48 -10.12
N GLY A 141 6.10 -35.07 -8.95
CA GLY A 141 7.44 -35.51 -8.52
C GLY A 141 8.17 -34.65 -7.50
N ALA A 142 7.80 -34.78 -6.22
CA ALA A 142 8.68 -34.55 -5.06
C ALA A 142 8.03 -35.13 -3.78
N GLU A 143 7.89 -36.46 -3.73
CA GLU A 143 7.62 -37.18 -2.48
C GLU A 143 8.90 -37.96 -2.11
N GLN A 144 9.16 -38.10 -0.81
CA GLN A 144 10.25 -38.89 -0.20
C GLN A 144 11.71 -38.39 -0.39
N ALA A 145 12.20 -37.72 0.65
CA ALA A 145 13.51 -38.00 1.25
C ALA A 145 13.55 -37.44 2.68
N ASN A 146 13.25 -38.28 3.67
CA ASN A 146 13.41 -37.95 5.10
C ASN A 146 14.00 -39.17 5.82
N ASP A 147 15.33 -39.27 5.88
CA ASP A 147 16.05 -39.62 7.11
C ASP A 147 17.59 -39.50 7.01
N ALA A 148 18.23 -39.43 8.19
CA ALA A 148 19.63 -39.77 8.51
C ALA A 148 20.83 -38.94 7.95
N ALA A 149 21.27 -37.95 8.74
CA ALA A 149 22.67 -37.76 9.21
C ALA A 149 22.70 -36.57 10.21
N ALA A 150 22.82 -36.69 11.54
CA ALA A 150 23.73 -37.44 12.42
C ALA A 150 25.13 -36.80 12.64
N ALA A 151 25.17 -35.88 13.62
CA ALA A 151 26.25 -35.61 14.61
C ALA A 151 27.66 -35.13 14.19
N ALA A 152 28.35 -34.49 15.16
CA ALA A 152 29.69 -33.85 15.11
C ALA A 152 29.75 -32.60 14.19
N ASP A 153 30.53 -31.54 14.44
CA ASP A 153 31.40 -31.13 15.56
C ASP A 153 31.50 -29.58 15.50
N VAL A 154 31.85 -28.81 16.53
CA VAL A 154 32.36 -29.12 17.89
C VAL A 154 31.47 -28.45 18.93
#